data_AF-A0A1I0L1S9-F1
#
_entry.id   AF-A0A1I0L1S9-F1
#
_cell.length_a   1.000
_cell.length_b   1.000
_cell.length_c   1.000
_cell.angle_alpha   90.00
_cell.angle_beta   90.00
_cell.angle_gamma   90.00
#
_symmetry.space_group_name_H-M   'P 1'
#
loop_
_entity.id
_entity.type
_entity.pdbx_description
1 polymer ?
#
loop_
_entity_poly.entity_id
_entity_poly.type
_entity_poly.pdbx_seq_one_letter_code
_entity_poly.pdbx_strand_id
1 'polypeptide(L)'
;MSGMDTTRNRGQFRYVTPVPPDAATGRVADVYRQLAEDFGMARMAVFQTLSPAPEVLAATWALLRETLLTGDVSRTGKEVVALGVSLANRCPFCVAAHTTLLHATGDHRLAETVAAGGVPDDPGHARLLAWAKERGPAPFPAEHAPEYVGTALTFHFVNRVASALLTENLLPGNLQRSRLVRSAGGRVMARTVRRRLPSGAGLPLIAGLGGRPAPGWAGRTPAGVAYAALCTVADDGGDLLSAAARAAVAGAVAVWDGEHPPMSGARLDGPLAGLPPAERPAARLALLTALAPYRVTDADVAAWRGTATDTAGASGGGDAALVRIIAYGAMLATARAEALITAGLPLTGYAEGGRRSERGQTYSRSSGSSSPNFGR
;
A
#
# COMPACT_ATOMS: atom_id res chain seq x y z
N MET A 1 -45.50 1.27 -1.22
CA MET A 1 -44.37 0.40 -0.83
C MET A 1 -43.12 1.23 -0.91
N SER A 2 -42.68 1.72 0.25
CA SER A 2 -41.62 2.70 0.41
C SER A 2 -40.27 2.04 0.17
N GLY A 3 -39.56 2.42 -0.90
CA GLY A 3 -38.16 2.08 -1.09
C GLY A 3 -37.36 2.74 0.00
N MET A 4 -36.77 1.94 0.88
CA MET A 4 -35.95 2.42 1.99
C MET A 4 -34.67 3.03 1.41
N ASP A 5 -34.69 4.35 1.28
CA ASP A 5 -33.52 5.18 1.04
C ASP A 5 -32.48 4.90 2.13
N THR A 6 -31.50 4.05 1.80
CA THR A 6 -30.40 3.67 2.69
C THR A 6 -29.22 4.63 2.61
N THR A 7 -29.37 5.75 1.89
CA THR A 7 -28.40 6.85 1.94
C THR A 7 -28.61 7.71 3.19
N ARG A 8 -28.48 7.10 4.38
CA ARG A 8 -28.07 7.90 5.54
C ARG A 8 -26.77 8.58 5.17
N ASN A 9 -26.76 9.91 5.22
CA ASN A 9 -25.64 10.79 4.94
C ASN A 9 -24.37 10.35 5.69
N ARG A 10 -23.55 9.47 5.09
CA ARG A 10 -22.27 8.96 5.65
C ARG A 10 -21.09 9.88 5.37
N GLY A 11 -21.35 11.11 4.93
CA GLY A 11 -20.33 12.11 4.62
C GLY A 11 -19.36 11.59 3.56
N GLN A 12 -18.08 11.45 3.92
CA GLN A 12 -17.01 11.01 3.02
C GLN A 12 -16.81 9.48 2.94
N PHE A 13 -17.52 8.68 3.73
CA PHE A 13 -17.33 7.22 3.79
C PHE A 13 -18.35 6.47 2.94
N ARG A 14 -17.88 5.51 2.15
CA ARG A 14 -18.70 4.63 1.32
C ARG A 14 -18.73 3.24 1.94
N TYR A 15 -19.92 2.65 1.98
CA TYR A 15 -20.19 1.23 2.32
C TYR A 15 -19.91 0.78 3.75
N VAL A 16 -18.93 1.35 4.44
CA VAL A 16 -18.54 1.03 5.82
C VAL A 16 -19.01 2.10 6.80
N THR A 17 -19.07 1.73 8.08
CA THR A 17 -19.33 2.61 9.22
C THR A 17 -18.09 2.59 10.11
N PRO A 18 -17.21 3.60 10.00
CA PRO A 18 -16.01 3.68 10.84
C PRO A 18 -16.31 3.74 12.33
N VAL A 19 -15.44 3.13 13.13
CA VAL A 19 -15.40 3.32 14.58
C VAL A 19 -14.88 4.75 14.85
N PRO A 20 -15.66 5.61 15.51
CA PRO A 20 -15.22 6.97 15.80
C PRO A 20 -14.14 6.96 16.92
N PRO A 21 -13.17 7.89 16.93
CA PRO A 21 -12.03 7.81 17.85
C PRO A 21 -12.37 7.77 19.34
N ASP A 22 -13.45 8.44 19.74
CA ASP A 22 -13.98 8.50 21.11
C ASP A 22 -14.64 7.18 21.56
N ALA A 23 -15.06 6.33 20.63
CA ALA A 23 -15.60 5.00 20.92
C ALA A 23 -14.61 3.87 20.60
N ALA A 24 -13.41 4.19 20.12
CA ALA A 24 -12.41 3.20 19.76
C ALA A 24 -11.86 2.50 21.00
N THR A 25 -11.68 1.18 20.91
CA THR A 25 -11.06 0.35 21.95
C THR A 25 -10.04 -0.59 21.34
N GLY A 26 -9.19 -1.19 22.19
CA GLY A 26 -8.15 -2.14 21.78
C GLY A 26 -7.23 -1.59 20.68
N ARG A 27 -6.89 -2.46 19.71
CA ARG A 27 -5.97 -2.15 18.61
C ARG A 27 -6.37 -0.92 17.79
N VAL A 28 -7.68 -0.65 17.62
CA VAL A 28 -8.16 0.54 16.90
C VAL A 28 -7.81 1.82 17.66
N ALA A 29 -8.03 1.83 18.98
CA ALA A 29 -7.68 2.97 19.83
C ALA A 29 -6.17 3.24 19.83
N ASP A 30 -5.35 2.19 19.90
CA ASP A 30 -3.89 2.31 19.87
C ASP A 30 -3.39 2.89 18.54
N VAL A 31 -3.96 2.46 17.41
CA VAL A 31 -3.64 3.04 16.10
C VAL A 31 -4.05 4.52 16.04
N TYR A 32 -5.27 4.86 16.48
CA TYR A 32 -5.73 6.26 16.47
C TYR A 32 -4.90 7.17 17.38
N ARG A 33 -4.46 6.67 18.53
CA ARG A 33 -3.55 7.37 19.42
C ARG A 33 -2.21 7.63 18.74
N GLN A 34 -1.60 6.62 18.13
CA GLN A 34 -0.32 6.80 17.43
C GLN A 34 -0.45 7.72 16.20
N LEU A 35 -1.57 7.64 15.46
CA LEU A 35 -1.90 8.59 14.38
C LEU A 35 -1.95 10.04 14.88
N ALA A 36 -2.60 10.28 16.03
CA ALA A 36 -2.67 11.59 16.64
C ALA A 36 -1.28 12.09 17.08
N GLU A 37 -0.49 11.22 17.71
CA GLU A 37 0.86 11.53 18.19
C GLU A 37 1.82 11.84 17.03
N ASP A 38 1.84 11.00 15.98
CA ASP A 38 2.80 11.04 14.88
C ASP A 38 2.41 11.98 13.75
N PHE A 39 1.12 12.06 13.44
CA PHE A 39 0.62 12.82 12.31
C PHE A 39 -0.21 14.05 12.71
N GLY A 40 -0.53 14.20 14.01
CA GLY A 40 -1.32 15.33 14.53
C GLY A 40 -2.81 15.23 14.20
N MET A 41 -3.26 14.10 13.66
CA MET A 41 -4.64 13.89 13.24
C MET A 41 -5.13 12.48 13.58
N ALA A 42 -5.98 12.37 14.59
CA ALA A 42 -6.66 11.12 14.93
C ALA A 42 -7.74 10.72 13.89
N ARG A 43 -8.16 11.65 13.03
CA ARG A 43 -9.32 11.51 12.12
C ARG A 43 -8.89 11.49 10.65
N MET A 44 -7.93 10.64 10.31
CA MET A 44 -7.56 10.42 8.92
C MET A 44 -8.54 9.46 8.24
N ALA A 45 -9.32 9.98 7.27
CA ALA A 45 -10.45 9.26 6.68
C ALA A 45 -10.11 7.84 6.19
N VAL A 46 -8.97 7.67 5.51
CA VAL A 46 -8.55 6.38 4.96
C VAL A 46 -8.21 5.33 6.03
N PHE A 47 -7.79 5.75 7.23
CA PHE A 47 -7.59 4.83 8.34
C PHE A 47 -8.91 4.54 9.07
N GLN A 48 -9.81 5.52 9.13
CA GLN A 48 -11.14 5.32 9.70
C GLN A 48 -11.94 4.27 8.91
N THR A 49 -11.87 4.24 7.57
CA THR A 49 -12.52 3.20 6.77
C THR A 49 -12.03 1.79 7.07
N LEU A 50 -10.82 1.63 7.59
CA LEU A 50 -10.22 0.34 7.94
C LEU A 50 -10.56 -0.12 9.37
N SER A 51 -11.07 0.76 10.23
CA SER A 51 -11.36 0.44 11.64
C SER A 51 -12.29 -0.75 11.90
N PRO A 52 -13.21 -1.15 11.00
CA PRO A 52 -13.95 -2.41 11.15
C PRO A 52 -13.08 -3.67 11.08
N ALA A 53 -11.86 -3.60 10.53
CA ALA A 53 -10.88 -4.69 10.50
C ALA A 53 -9.57 -4.25 11.19
N PRO A 54 -9.47 -4.36 12.53
CA PRO A 54 -8.37 -3.79 13.32
C PRO A 54 -6.96 -4.24 12.89
N GLU A 55 -6.82 -5.49 12.42
CA GLU A 55 -5.56 -6.06 11.93
C GLU A 55 -5.10 -5.36 10.64
N VAL A 56 -6.02 -5.18 9.69
CA VAL A 56 -5.76 -4.46 8.43
C VAL A 56 -5.43 -3.00 8.72
N LEU A 57 -6.17 -2.35 9.62
CA LEU A 57 -5.88 -0.98 10.06
C LEU A 57 -4.47 -0.86 10.65
N ALA A 58 -4.11 -1.72 11.60
CA ALA A 58 -2.81 -1.68 12.26
C ALA A 58 -1.65 -1.94 11.28
N ALA A 59 -1.78 -2.95 10.41
CA ALA A 59 -0.76 -3.26 9.42
C ALA A 59 -0.59 -2.14 8.39
N THR A 60 -1.69 -1.53 7.94
CA THR A 60 -1.65 -0.41 7.00
C THR A 60 -0.99 0.81 7.64
N TRP A 61 -1.34 1.14 8.88
CA TRP A 61 -0.73 2.26 9.60
C TRP A 61 0.75 2.02 9.88
N ALA A 62 1.13 0.84 10.37
CA ALA A 62 2.53 0.50 10.62
C ALA A 62 3.36 0.63 9.33
N LEU A 63 2.86 0.13 8.20
CA LEU A 63 3.56 0.23 6.93
C LEU A 63 3.72 1.70 6.48
N LEU A 64 2.64 2.49 6.52
CA LEU A 64 2.71 3.91 6.17
C LEU A 64 3.67 4.65 7.10
N ARG A 65 3.62 4.40 8.41
CA ARG A 65 4.50 5.02 9.40
C ARG A 65 5.96 4.76 9.07
N GLU A 66 6.33 3.48 8.94
CA GLU A 66 7.73 3.09 8.76
C GLU A 66 8.29 3.50 7.40
N THR A 67 7.47 3.55 6.35
CA THR A 67 7.92 3.90 5.00
C THR A 67 7.91 5.40 4.73
N LEU A 68 6.86 6.12 5.16
CA LEU A 68 6.64 7.53 4.84
C LEU A 68 7.13 8.48 5.95
N LEU A 69 6.93 8.12 7.22
CA LEU A 69 7.13 9.06 8.33
C LEU A 69 8.48 8.96 9.04
N THR A 70 9.16 7.82 8.96
CA THR A 70 10.46 7.57 9.62
C THR A 70 11.58 7.47 8.58
N GLY A 71 12.82 7.22 9.00
CA GLY A 71 13.95 6.95 8.10
C GLY A 71 14.78 8.19 7.73
N ASP A 72 15.73 7.99 6.83
CA ASP A 72 16.82 8.93 6.56
C ASP A 72 16.61 9.73 5.27
N VAL A 73 15.82 9.22 4.32
CA VAL A 73 15.56 9.96 3.08
C VAL A 73 14.56 11.09 3.30
N SER A 74 14.63 12.11 2.44
CA SER A 74 13.85 13.33 2.62
C SER A 74 12.34 13.05 2.61
N ARG A 75 11.63 13.62 3.60
CA ARG A 75 10.16 13.54 3.66
C ARG A 75 9.51 14.08 2.38
N THR A 76 10.04 15.17 1.83
CA THR A 76 9.59 15.73 0.54
C THR A 76 9.70 14.71 -0.59
N GLY A 77 10.81 14.00 -0.72
CA GLY A 77 10.98 12.98 -1.76
C GLY A 77 9.96 11.84 -1.64
N LYS A 78 9.65 11.42 -0.41
CA LYS A 78 8.62 10.39 -0.18
C LYS A 78 7.22 10.87 -0.52
N GLU A 79 6.88 12.12 -0.18
CA GLU A 79 5.61 12.72 -0.58
C GLU A 79 5.50 12.90 -2.12
N VAL A 80 6.61 13.17 -2.82
CA VAL A 80 6.66 13.17 -4.28
C VAL A 80 6.36 11.78 -4.84
N VAL A 81 6.93 10.72 -4.27
CA VAL A 81 6.63 9.33 -4.66
C VAL A 81 5.16 9.00 -4.40
N ALA A 82 4.65 9.31 -3.20
CA ALA A 82 3.25 9.08 -2.83
C ALA A 82 2.27 9.78 -3.79
N LEU A 83 2.56 11.03 -4.14
CA LEU A 83 1.78 11.80 -5.11
C LEU A 83 1.88 11.20 -6.52
N GLY A 84 3.07 10.81 -6.97
CA GLY A 84 3.29 10.17 -8.27
C GLY A 84 2.50 8.87 -8.45
N VAL A 85 2.54 8.00 -7.44
CA VAL A 85 1.73 6.76 -7.41
C VAL A 85 0.24 7.08 -7.39
N SER A 86 -0.18 8.09 -6.63
CA SER A 86 -1.59 8.52 -6.57
C SER A 86 -2.10 9.07 -7.90
N LEU A 87 -1.25 9.77 -8.67
CA LEU A 87 -1.56 10.22 -10.03
C LEU A 87 -1.69 9.02 -10.99
N ALA A 88 -0.76 8.06 -10.94
CA ALA A 88 -0.82 6.87 -11.79
C ALA A 88 -2.05 5.99 -11.49
N ASN A 89 -2.39 5.82 -10.21
CA ASN A 89 -3.58 5.11 -9.77
C ASN A 89 -4.88 5.93 -9.96
N ARG A 90 -4.80 7.19 -10.41
CA ARG A 90 -5.95 8.10 -10.58
C ARG A 90 -6.81 8.20 -9.32
N CYS A 91 -6.19 8.45 -8.17
CA CYS A 91 -6.87 8.56 -6.87
C CYS A 91 -7.00 10.03 -6.43
N PRO A 92 -8.14 10.72 -6.67
CA PRO A 92 -8.25 12.16 -6.42
C PRO A 92 -8.09 12.54 -4.95
N PHE A 93 -8.63 11.71 -4.05
CA PHE A 93 -8.49 11.89 -2.60
C PHE A 93 -7.01 11.94 -2.19
N CYS A 94 -6.23 10.94 -2.62
CA CYS A 94 -4.81 10.86 -2.28
C CYS A 94 -3.99 11.96 -2.98
N VAL A 95 -4.31 12.30 -4.24
CA VAL A 95 -3.66 13.43 -4.93
C VAL A 95 -3.83 14.74 -4.13
N ALA A 96 -5.04 15.02 -3.66
CA ALA A 96 -5.30 16.21 -2.86
C ALA A 96 -4.59 16.17 -1.49
N ALA A 97 -4.58 15.00 -0.84
CA ALA A 97 -3.91 14.81 0.44
C ALA A 97 -2.40 15.04 0.32
N HIS A 98 -1.73 14.39 -0.63
CA HIS A 98 -0.29 14.52 -0.83
C HIS A 98 0.14 15.89 -1.38
N THR A 99 -0.71 16.56 -2.15
CA THR A 99 -0.47 17.98 -2.51
C THR A 99 -0.45 18.86 -1.25
N THR A 100 -1.38 18.65 -0.33
CA THR A 100 -1.43 19.38 0.95
C THR A 100 -0.21 19.07 1.83
N LEU A 101 0.22 17.80 1.87
CA LEU A 101 1.40 17.38 2.62
C LEU A 101 2.70 17.91 2.02
N LEU A 102 2.83 18.01 0.69
CA LEU A 102 3.95 18.69 0.05
C LEU A 102 4.01 20.18 0.41
N HIS A 103 2.86 20.87 0.53
CA HIS A 103 2.89 22.22 1.10
C HIS A 103 3.39 22.22 2.55
N ALA A 104 3.06 21.20 3.35
CA ALA A 104 3.50 21.11 4.73
C ALA A 104 5.02 20.87 4.86
N THR A 105 5.67 20.20 3.90
CA THR A 105 7.14 20.08 3.87
C THR A 105 7.84 21.41 3.61
N GLY A 106 7.11 22.41 3.09
CA GLY A 106 7.60 23.77 2.86
C GLY A 106 7.89 24.09 1.40
N ASP A 107 7.82 23.11 0.50
CA ASP A 107 8.02 23.32 -0.93
C ASP A 107 6.66 23.52 -1.63
N HIS A 108 6.08 24.71 -1.42
CA HIS A 108 4.77 25.04 -1.98
C HIS A 108 4.76 25.08 -3.51
N ARG A 109 5.90 25.42 -4.13
CA ARG A 109 6.02 25.50 -5.58
C ARG A 109 6.03 24.10 -6.18
N LEU A 110 6.83 23.19 -5.61
CA LEU A 110 6.80 21.77 -5.97
C LEU A 110 5.39 21.20 -5.84
N ALA A 111 4.70 21.45 -4.73
CA ALA A 111 3.34 20.98 -4.51
C ALA A 111 2.39 21.38 -5.66
N GLU A 112 2.39 22.65 -6.05
CA GLU A 112 1.53 23.16 -7.12
C GLU A 112 1.97 22.71 -8.51
N THR A 113 3.28 22.62 -8.78
CA THR A 113 3.81 22.11 -10.04
C THR A 113 3.35 20.68 -10.28
N VAL A 114 3.51 19.79 -9.29
CA VAL A 114 3.12 18.38 -9.44
C VAL A 114 1.60 18.24 -9.50
N ALA A 115 0.85 19.00 -8.69
CA ALA A 115 -0.62 18.97 -8.72
C ALA A 115 -1.20 19.45 -10.07
N ALA A 116 -0.50 20.33 -10.78
CA ALA A 116 -0.86 20.77 -12.13
C ALA A 116 -0.40 19.80 -13.25
N GLY A 117 0.24 18.68 -12.90
CA GLY A 117 0.80 17.73 -13.87
C GLY A 117 2.12 18.17 -14.49
N GLY A 118 2.76 19.20 -13.93
CA GLY A 118 4.06 19.69 -14.36
C GLY A 118 5.23 18.84 -13.85
N VAL A 119 6.43 19.16 -14.33
CA VAL A 119 7.68 18.51 -13.94
C VAL A 119 8.39 19.38 -12.89
N PRO A 120 8.82 18.81 -11.74
CA PRO A 120 9.64 19.52 -10.76
C PRO A 120 10.93 20.09 -11.36
N ASP A 121 11.35 21.29 -10.94
CA ASP A 121 12.64 21.85 -11.36
C ASP A 121 13.83 21.10 -10.76
N ASP A 122 13.68 20.60 -9.53
CA ASP A 122 14.72 19.78 -8.90
C ASP A 122 14.83 18.44 -9.66
N PRO A 123 16.00 18.12 -10.24
CA PRO A 123 16.15 16.91 -11.04
C PRO A 123 15.94 15.62 -10.24
N GLY A 124 16.21 15.63 -8.94
CA GLY A 124 15.98 14.49 -8.05
C GLY A 124 14.48 14.20 -7.89
N HIS A 125 13.70 15.23 -7.54
CA HIS A 125 12.24 15.14 -7.44
C HIS A 125 11.60 14.81 -8.79
N ALA A 126 12.11 15.35 -9.91
CA ALA A 126 11.61 15.02 -11.24
C ALA A 126 11.78 13.52 -11.56
N ARG A 127 12.96 12.95 -11.28
CA ARG A 127 13.20 11.51 -11.48
C ARG A 127 12.36 10.64 -10.55
N LEU A 128 12.21 11.02 -9.27
CA LEU A 128 11.34 10.32 -8.32
C LEU A 128 9.88 10.32 -8.78
N LEU A 129 9.36 11.46 -9.25
CA LEU A 129 8.00 11.59 -9.74
C LEU A 129 7.76 10.73 -10.98
N ALA A 130 8.68 10.77 -11.95
CA ALA A 130 8.58 9.95 -13.16
C ALA A 130 8.61 8.46 -12.83
N TRP A 131 9.57 8.02 -12.01
CA TRP A 131 9.67 6.64 -11.55
C TRP A 131 8.40 6.18 -10.82
N ALA A 132 7.85 7.00 -9.93
CA ALA A 132 6.62 6.67 -9.19
C ALA A 132 5.39 6.55 -10.10
N LYS A 133 5.33 7.28 -11.22
CA LYS A 133 4.22 7.22 -12.17
C LYS A 133 4.31 6.01 -13.10
N GLU A 134 5.48 5.79 -13.67
CA GLU A 134 5.66 4.90 -14.83
C GLU A 134 6.29 3.56 -14.45
N ARG A 135 6.97 3.50 -13.31
CA ARG A 135 7.89 2.42 -12.91
C ARG A 135 9.06 2.32 -13.90
N GLY A 136 10.19 1.80 -13.45
CA GLY A 136 11.43 1.78 -14.24
C GLY A 136 12.67 1.66 -13.36
N PRO A 137 13.86 1.92 -13.93
CA PRO A 137 15.11 1.89 -13.16
C PRO A 137 15.01 2.82 -11.94
N ALA A 138 15.42 2.32 -10.77
CA ALA A 138 15.39 3.12 -9.55
C ALA A 138 16.30 4.37 -9.69
N PRO A 139 15.77 5.59 -9.47
CA PRO A 139 16.56 6.82 -9.54
C PRO A 139 17.31 7.13 -8.24
N PHE A 140 17.47 6.12 -7.37
CA PHE A 140 18.03 6.23 -6.03
C PHE A 140 18.93 5.03 -5.71
N PRO A 141 19.91 5.18 -4.79
CA PRO A 141 20.72 4.08 -4.28
C PRO A 141 19.90 2.97 -3.62
N ALA A 142 20.44 1.75 -3.60
CA ALA A 142 19.76 0.59 -3.03
C ALA A 142 19.44 0.75 -1.54
N GLU A 143 20.25 1.50 -0.76
CA GLU A 143 19.96 1.77 0.65
C GLU A 143 18.65 2.55 0.87
N HIS A 144 18.19 3.30 -0.13
CA HIS A 144 16.94 4.08 -0.04
C HIS A 144 15.70 3.27 -0.45
N ALA A 145 15.87 2.04 -0.92
CA ALA A 145 14.78 1.19 -1.38
C ALA A 145 13.71 0.94 -0.29
N PRO A 146 14.05 0.63 0.98
CA PRO A 146 13.03 0.42 2.02
C PRO A 146 12.08 1.60 2.19
N GLU A 147 12.56 2.82 1.95
CA GLU A 147 11.80 4.04 2.12
C GLU A 147 11.03 4.42 0.86
N TYR A 148 11.68 4.46 -0.32
CA TYR A 148 11.00 4.85 -1.57
C TYR A 148 10.12 3.75 -2.16
N VAL A 149 10.60 2.50 -2.23
CA VAL A 149 9.78 1.35 -2.69
C VAL A 149 8.66 1.10 -1.69
N GLY A 150 8.98 1.09 -0.39
CA GLY A 150 7.97 0.95 0.66
C GLY A 150 6.88 2.02 0.58
N THR A 151 7.24 3.28 0.34
CA THR A 151 6.27 4.37 0.13
C THR A 151 5.41 4.10 -1.11
N ALA A 152 6.02 3.74 -2.25
CA ALA A 152 5.27 3.45 -3.47
C ALA A 152 4.25 2.31 -3.27
N LEU A 153 4.66 1.22 -2.63
CA LEU A 153 3.80 0.07 -2.36
C LEU A 153 2.69 0.39 -1.36
N THR A 154 3.00 1.17 -0.32
CA THR A 154 1.99 1.70 0.61
C THR A 154 0.88 2.41 -0.15
N PHE A 155 1.22 3.27 -1.13
CA PHE A 155 0.22 4.02 -1.86
C PHE A 155 -0.47 3.22 -2.97
N HIS A 156 0.15 2.19 -3.55
CA HIS A 156 -0.58 1.23 -4.37
C HIS A 156 -1.73 0.56 -3.60
N PHE A 157 -1.53 0.24 -2.33
CA PHE A 157 -2.56 -0.31 -1.46
C PHE A 157 -3.57 0.77 -1.03
N VAL A 158 -3.09 1.85 -0.40
CA VAL A 158 -3.94 2.92 0.17
C VAL A 158 -4.80 3.61 -0.88
N ASN A 159 -4.29 3.84 -2.10
CA ASN A 159 -5.09 4.43 -3.18
C ASN A 159 -6.32 3.57 -3.53
N ARG A 160 -6.19 2.24 -3.52
CA ARG A 160 -7.30 1.33 -3.83
C ARG A 160 -8.34 1.32 -2.72
N VAL A 161 -7.89 1.26 -1.48
CA VAL A 161 -8.77 1.40 -0.30
C VAL A 161 -9.51 2.73 -0.35
N ALA A 162 -8.81 3.83 -0.58
CA ALA A 162 -9.42 5.17 -0.65
C ALA A 162 -10.44 5.25 -1.80
N SER A 163 -10.08 4.82 -3.01
CA SER A 163 -10.99 4.86 -4.16
C SER A 163 -12.24 3.98 -4.00
N ALA A 164 -12.14 2.87 -3.27
CA ALA A 164 -13.26 1.97 -3.01
C ALA A 164 -14.17 2.45 -1.85
N LEU A 165 -13.59 2.97 -0.77
CA LEU A 165 -14.28 3.21 0.51
C LEU A 165 -14.47 4.69 0.87
N LEU A 166 -13.92 5.63 0.09
CA LEU A 166 -14.12 7.06 0.28
C LEU A 166 -14.77 7.71 -0.92
N THR A 167 -15.45 8.83 -0.68
CA THR A 167 -15.74 9.78 -1.75
C THR A 167 -14.45 10.47 -2.18
N GLU A 168 -14.45 11.05 -3.39
CA GLU A 168 -13.25 11.73 -3.94
C GLU A 168 -12.85 12.99 -3.16
N ASN A 169 -13.70 13.45 -2.24
CA ASN A 169 -13.57 14.72 -1.57
C ASN A 169 -12.72 14.57 -0.29
N LEU A 170 -11.57 15.25 -0.24
CA LEU A 170 -10.75 15.32 0.99
C LEU A 170 -11.38 16.25 2.05
N LEU A 171 -11.95 17.37 1.60
CA LEU A 171 -12.64 18.33 2.45
C LEU A 171 -14.10 18.45 2.00
N PRO A 172 -15.03 18.81 2.90
CA PRO A 172 -16.41 19.10 2.54
C PRO A 172 -16.49 20.12 1.40
N GLY A 173 -17.41 19.89 0.45
CA GLY A 173 -17.64 20.83 -0.65
C GLY A 173 -16.46 21.02 -1.62
N ASN A 174 -15.50 20.10 -1.65
CA ASN A 174 -14.32 20.18 -2.54
C ASN A 174 -13.41 21.40 -2.30
N LEU A 175 -13.40 21.93 -1.08
CA LEU A 175 -12.59 23.09 -0.71
C LEU A 175 -11.09 22.89 -0.93
N GLN A 176 -10.60 21.64 -0.94
CA GLN A 176 -9.22 21.30 -1.26
C GLN A 176 -8.79 21.70 -2.68
N ARG A 177 -9.71 22.03 -3.58
CA ARG A 177 -9.39 22.57 -4.92
C ARG A 177 -8.78 23.97 -4.85
N SER A 178 -9.04 24.73 -3.77
CA SER A 178 -8.44 26.04 -3.55
C SER A 178 -6.98 25.95 -3.11
N ARG A 179 -6.09 26.63 -3.84
CA ARG A 179 -4.67 26.80 -3.48
C ARG A 179 -4.48 27.36 -2.07
N LEU A 180 -5.30 28.34 -1.70
CA LEU A 180 -5.24 28.99 -0.39
C LEU A 180 -5.58 28.01 0.73
N VAL A 181 -6.60 27.17 0.52
CA VAL A 181 -7.01 26.13 1.49
C VAL A 181 -5.91 25.09 1.66
N ARG A 182 -5.33 24.59 0.57
CA ARG A 182 -4.22 23.62 0.64
C ARG A 182 -2.98 24.21 1.32
N SER A 183 -2.61 25.43 0.96
CA SER A 183 -1.47 26.13 1.56
C SER A 183 -1.68 26.39 3.05
N ALA A 184 -2.88 26.80 3.47
CA ALA A 184 -3.24 27.01 4.87
C ALA A 184 -3.23 25.69 5.66
N GLY A 185 -3.85 24.63 5.13
CA GLY A 185 -3.80 23.29 5.73
C GLY A 185 -2.38 22.78 5.89
N GLY A 186 -1.54 22.97 4.86
CA GLY A 186 -0.12 22.62 4.90
C GLY A 186 0.64 23.36 6.00
N ARG A 187 0.39 24.67 6.20
CA ARG A 187 1.00 25.44 7.29
C ARG A 187 0.61 24.92 8.67
N VAL A 188 -0.65 24.56 8.89
CA VAL A 188 -1.12 23.97 10.16
C VAL A 188 -0.38 22.66 10.45
N MET A 189 -0.12 21.86 9.42
CA MET A 189 0.54 20.56 9.56
C MET A 189 2.07 20.61 9.53
N ALA A 190 2.68 21.75 9.22
CA ALA A 190 4.11 21.84 8.92
C ALA A 190 5.02 21.35 10.06
N ARG A 191 4.69 21.69 11.32
CA ARG A 191 5.47 21.24 12.49
C ARG A 191 5.46 19.73 12.61
N THR A 192 4.30 19.10 12.41
CA THR A 192 4.15 17.66 12.55
C THR A 192 4.78 16.91 11.39
N VAL A 193 4.53 17.35 10.15
CA VAL A 193 5.08 16.72 8.94
C VAL A 193 6.61 16.78 8.88
N ARG A 194 7.23 17.84 9.43
CA ARG A 194 8.70 18.00 9.45
C ARG A 194 9.36 17.33 10.65
N ARG A 195 8.59 16.74 11.57
CA ARG A 195 9.14 16.06 12.74
C ARG A 195 9.82 14.76 12.30
N ARG A 196 11.04 14.52 12.80
CA ARG A 196 11.70 13.21 12.66
C ARG A 196 11.12 12.24 13.69
N LEU A 197 10.75 11.05 13.25
CA LEU A 197 10.21 10.00 14.08
C LEU A 197 11.19 8.82 14.16
N PRO A 198 11.34 8.17 15.33
CA PRO A 198 12.11 6.94 15.41
C PRO A 198 11.42 5.83 14.62
N SER A 199 12.21 5.05 13.89
CA SER A 199 11.73 3.84 13.21
C SER A 199 11.44 2.73 14.24
N GLY A 200 10.49 1.86 13.90
CA GLY A 200 10.11 0.67 14.68
C GLY A 200 8.96 0.88 15.66
N ALA A 201 8.56 2.12 15.96
CA ALA A 201 7.49 2.35 16.94
C ALA A 201 6.10 1.90 16.46
N GLY A 202 5.92 1.63 15.17
CA GLY A 202 4.68 1.01 14.65
C GLY A 202 4.60 -0.52 14.87
N LEU A 203 5.73 -1.19 15.14
CA LEU A 203 5.79 -2.65 15.22
C LEU A 203 4.98 -3.27 16.38
N PRO A 204 4.88 -2.66 17.58
CA PRO A 204 4.04 -3.21 18.65
C PRO A 204 2.56 -3.38 18.26
N LEU A 205 2.03 -2.53 17.37
CA LEU A 205 0.63 -2.60 16.92
C LEU A 205 0.32 -3.85 16.10
N ILE A 206 1.34 -4.40 15.45
CA ILE A 206 1.27 -5.56 14.56
C ILE A 206 1.93 -6.80 15.16
N ALA A 207 2.25 -6.77 16.46
CA ALA A 207 2.75 -7.93 17.17
C ALA A 207 1.75 -9.09 17.03
N GLY A 208 2.25 -10.25 16.58
CA GLY A 208 1.43 -11.44 16.33
C GLY A 208 0.67 -11.46 14.99
N LEU A 209 0.78 -10.41 14.15
CA LEU A 209 0.16 -10.37 12.82
C LEU A 209 1.12 -10.81 11.69
N GLY A 210 2.34 -11.21 12.03
CA GLY A 210 3.32 -11.69 11.06
C GLY A 210 3.08 -13.14 10.67
N GLY A 211 3.33 -13.48 9.41
CA GLY A 211 3.35 -14.87 8.93
C GLY A 211 4.28 -15.11 7.74
N ARG A 212 4.95 -14.07 7.24
CA ARG A 212 5.75 -14.11 6.02
C ARG A 212 7.11 -13.43 6.23
N PRO A 213 8.17 -13.87 5.52
CA PRO A 213 9.45 -13.18 5.55
C PRO A 213 9.34 -11.79 4.92
N ALA A 214 10.15 -10.85 5.41
CA ALA A 214 10.27 -9.52 4.80
C ALA A 214 10.80 -9.63 3.37
N PRO A 215 10.32 -8.79 2.43
CA PRO A 215 10.79 -8.80 1.05
C PRO A 215 12.22 -8.26 0.95
N GLY A 216 12.95 -8.69 -0.08
CA GLY A 216 14.36 -8.33 -0.28
C GLY A 216 14.61 -6.82 -0.30
N TRP A 217 13.77 -6.03 -0.99
CA TRP A 217 13.91 -4.57 -1.10
C TRP A 217 13.86 -3.84 0.23
N ALA A 218 13.30 -4.45 1.28
CA ALA A 218 13.17 -3.85 2.60
C ALA A 218 14.33 -4.22 3.54
N GLY A 219 15.18 -5.19 3.17
CA GLY A 219 16.23 -5.71 4.05
C GLY A 219 15.71 -6.11 5.43
N ARG A 220 16.42 -5.70 6.50
CA ARG A 220 16.03 -5.94 7.90
C ARG A 220 15.30 -4.77 8.55
N THR A 221 14.70 -3.88 7.76
CA THR A 221 14.06 -2.67 8.28
C THR A 221 12.67 -2.95 8.86
N PRO A 222 12.16 -2.09 9.78
CA PRO A 222 10.78 -2.16 10.25
C PRO A 222 9.73 -2.06 9.13
N ALA A 223 10.03 -1.36 8.03
CA ALA A 223 9.17 -1.30 6.85
C ALA A 223 8.91 -2.69 6.24
N GLY A 224 9.93 -3.54 6.18
CA GLY A 224 9.78 -4.91 5.67
C GLY A 224 8.89 -5.79 6.55
N VAL A 225 9.01 -5.65 7.88
CA VAL A 225 8.16 -6.36 8.85
C VAL A 225 6.70 -5.90 8.71
N ALA A 226 6.47 -4.58 8.62
CA ALA A 226 5.14 -4.03 8.45
C ALA A 226 4.50 -4.42 7.10
N TYR A 227 5.29 -4.45 6.03
CA TYR A 227 4.82 -4.90 4.72
C TYR A 227 4.40 -6.38 4.75
N ALA A 228 5.24 -7.25 5.32
CA ALA A 228 4.92 -8.67 5.44
C ALA A 228 3.68 -8.94 6.31
N ALA A 229 3.48 -8.16 7.38
CA ALA A 229 2.27 -8.22 8.18
C ALA A 229 1.04 -7.79 7.36
N LEU A 230 1.14 -6.70 6.57
CA LEU A 230 0.05 -6.27 5.70
C LEU A 230 -0.30 -7.33 4.64
N CYS A 231 0.70 -7.96 4.01
CA CYS A 231 0.47 -9.08 3.10
C CYS A 231 -0.30 -10.21 3.79
N THR A 232 0.14 -10.61 4.98
CA THR A 232 -0.49 -11.71 5.75
C THR A 232 -1.96 -11.40 6.05
N VAL A 233 -2.25 -10.25 6.67
CA VAL A 233 -3.62 -9.92 7.11
C VAL A 233 -4.55 -9.59 5.94
N ALA A 234 -4.00 -9.15 4.80
CA ALA A 234 -4.78 -8.95 3.58
C ALA A 234 -5.07 -10.27 2.85
N ASP A 235 -4.14 -11.23 2.89
CA ASP A 235 -4.33 -12.58 2.34
C ASP A 235 -5.48 -13.32 3.07
N ASP A 236 -5.66 -13.09 4.38
CA ASP A 236 -6.81 -13.60 5.16
C ASP A 236 -8.16 -13.12 4.60
N GLY A 237 -8.20 -11.97 3.92
CA GLY A 237 -9.41 -11.50 3.21
C GLY A 237 -9.80 -12.40 2.04
N GLY A 238 -8.85 -13.18 1.51
CA GLY A 238 -9.10 -14.26 0.58
C GLY A 238 -10.03 -15.33 1.15
N ASP A 239 -10.10 -15.51 2.47
CA ASP A 239 -10.98 -16.48 3.14
C ASP A 239 -12.47 -16.26 2.92
N LEU A 240 -12.84 -15.10 2.40
CA LEU A 240 -14.18 -14.78 1.96
C LEU A 240 -14.50 -15.28 0.53
N LEU A 241 -13.52 -15.90 -0.14
CA LEU A 241 -13.64 -16.47 -1.48
C LEU A 241 -13.33 -17.96 -1.47
N SER A 242 -14.02 -18.71 -2.34
CA SER A 242 -13.67 -20.09 -2.67
C SER A 242 -12.26 -20.19 -3.27
N ALA A 243 -11.65 -21.37 -3.23
CA ALA A 243 -10.34 -21.58 -3.86
C ALA A 243 -10.34 -21.26 -5.36
N ALA A 244 -11.43 -21.60 -6.07
CA ALA A 244 -11.59 -21.30 -7.49
C ALA A 244 -11.69 -19.79 -7.74
N ALA A 245 -12.49 -19.08 -6.94
CA ALA A 245 -12.62 -17.63 -7.03
C ALA A 245 -11.30 -16.91 -6.71
N ARG A 246 -10.56 -17.36 -5.68
CA ARG A 246 -9.22 -16.81 -5.38
C ARG A 246 -8.26 -17.00 -6.55
N ALA A 247 -8.19 -18.19 -7.13
CA ALA A 247 -7.33 -18.49 -8.26
C ALA A 247 -7.68 -17.63 -9.50
N ALA A 248 -8.97 -17.45 -9.79
CA ALA A 248 -9.42 -16.61 -10.89
C ALA A 248 -9.01 -15.14 -10.72
N VAL A 249 -9.22 -14.57 -9.52
CA VAL A 249 -8.84 -13.17 -9.23
C VAL A 249 -7.32 -13.00 -9.26
N ALA A 250 -6.57 -13.89 -8.59
CA ALA A 250 -5.12 -13.83 -8.54
C ALA A 250 -4.50 -13.99 -9.95
N GLY A 251 -5.01 -14.93 -10.75
CA GLY A 251 -4.58 -15.14 -12.14
C GLY A 251 -4.82 -13.91 -13.02
N ALA A 252 -6.00 -13.28 -12.90
CA ALA A 252 -6.32 -12.06 -13.64
C ALA A 252 -5.40 -10.89 -13.29
N VAL A 253 -5.05 -10.73 -12.01
CA VAL A 253 -4.15 -9.66 -11.54
C VAL A 253 -2.69 -9.96 -11.88
N ALA A 254 -2.26 -11.23 -11.89
CA ALA A 254 -0.87 -11.61 -12.18
C ALA A 254 -0.42 -11.23 -13.60
N VAL A 255 -1.32 -11.32 -14.58
CA VAL A 255 -1.05 -10.96 -15.99
C VAL A 255 -1.35 -9.51 -16.33
N TRP A 256 -1.88 -8.75 -15.37
CA TRP A 256 -2.21 -7.34 -15.55
C TRP A 256 -0.94 -6.48 -15.65
N ASP A 257 -0.89 -5.56 -16.62
CA ASP A 257 0.24 -4.66 -16.89
C ASP A 257 0.26 -3.39 -16.03
N GLY A 258 -0.80 -3.14 -15.26
CA GLY A 258 -0.94 -1.92 -14.48
C GLY A 258 -1.81 -0.86 -15.15
N GLU A 259 -2.28 -1.08 -16.39
CA GLU A 259 -3.14 -0.14 -17.09
C GLU A 259 -4.60 -0.18 -16.61
N HIS A 260 -5.24 0.99 -16.58
CA HIS A 260 -6.66 1.07 -16.22
C HIS A 260 -7.50 0.27 -17.23
N PRO A 261 -8.33 -0.69 -16.79
CA PRO A 261 -9.15 -1.48 -17.69
C PRO A 261 -10.02 -0.61 -18.59
N PRO A 262 -10.22 -0.98 -19.87
CA PRO A 262 -11.15 -0.28 -20.74
C PRO A 262 -12.55 -0.25 -20.11
N MET A 263 -13.42 0.65 -20.60
CA MET A 263 -14.79 0.75 -20.09
C MET A 263 -15.59 -0.54 -20.37
N SER A 264 -15.20 -1.35 -21.35
CA SER A 264 -15.81 -2.65 -21.60
C SER A 264 -15.52 -3.62 -20.45
N GLY A 265 -16.58 -4.17 -19.84
CA GLY A 265 -16.51 -5.11 -18.72
C GLY A 265 -15.81 -6.43 -19.02
N ALA A 266 -15.46 -6.71 -20.28
CA ALA A 266 -14.86 -7.97 -20.73
C ALA A 266 -13.62 -8.41 -19.94
N ARG A 267 -12.75 -7.47 -19.53
CA ARG A 267 -11.55 -7.77 -18.72
C ARG A 267 -11.88 -8.13 -17.25
N LEU A 268 -13.06 -7.73 -16.76
CA LEU A 268 -13.55 -8.03 -15.40
C LEU A 268 -14.43 -9.28 -15.37
N ASP A 269 -15.28 -9.47 -16.39
CA ASP A 269 -16.28 -10.54 -16.41
C ASP A 269 -15.70 -11.85 -16.98
N GLY A 270 -14.76 -11.77 -17.92
CA GLY A 270 -14.13 -12.93 -18.55
C GLY A 270 -13.49 -13.91 -17.56
N PRO A 271 -12.60 -13.46 -16.66
CA PRO A 271 -11.97 -14.33 -15.66
C PRO A 271 -12.95 -15.01 -14.71
N LEU A 272 -14.16 -14.43 -14.55
CA LEU A 272 -15.17 -14.88 -13.59
C LEU A 272 -16.27 -15.74 -14.22
N ALA A 273 -16.28 -15.86 -15.56
CA ALA A 273 -17.34 -16.56 -16.30
C ALA A 273 -17.47 -18.03 -15.90
N GLY A 274 -16.34 -18.69 -15.59
CA GLY A 274 -16.29 -20.09 -15.16
C GLY A 274 -16.71 -20.33 -13.71
N LEU A 275 -16.92 -19.28 -12.90
CA LEU A 275 -17.30 -19.44 -11.50
C LEU A 275 -18.81 -19.69 -11.36
N PRO A 276 -19.25 -20.45 -10.34
CA PRO A 276 -20.66 -20.54 -9.97
C PRO A 276 -21.26 -19.14 -9.70
N PRO A 277 -22.53 -18.87 -10.08
CA PRO A 277 -23.14 -17.55 -9.89
C PRO A 277 -23.07 -17.01 -8.46
N ALA A 278 -23.15 -17.88 -7.45
CA ALA A 278 -23.05 -17.50 -6.03
C ALA A 278 -21.66 -16.99 -5.62
N GLU A 279 -20.59 -17.40 -6.31
CA GLU A 279 -19.20 -17.02 -5.98
C GLU A 279 -18.74 -15.76 -6.72
N ARG A 280 -19.43 -15.40 -7.81
CA ARG A 280 -19.05 -14.27 -8.67
C ARG A 280 -19.05 -12.91 -7.96
N PRO A 281 -19.99 -12.56 -7.06
CA PRO A 281 -20.00 -11.25 -6.43
C PRO A 281 -18.77 -10.95 -5.59
N ALA A 282 -18.31 -11.91 -4.79
CA ALA A 282 -17.08 -11.77 -3.99
C ALA A 282 -15.85 -11.62 -4.89
N ALA A 283 -15.72 -12.49 -5.89
CA ALA A 283 -14.61 -12.44 -6.85
C ALA A 283 -14.58 -11.12 -7.63
N ARG A 284 -15.75 -10.63 -8.08
CA ARG A 284 -15.92 -9.36 -8.77
C ARG A 284 -15.49 -8.19 -7.90
N LEU A 285 -15.91 -8.16 -6.63
CA LEU A 285 -15.57 -7.07 -5.72
C LEU A 285 -14.06 -7.00 -5.46
N ALA A 286 -13.40 -8.15 -5.25
CA ALA A 286 -11.95 -8.22 -5.11
C ALA A 286 -11.23 -7.74 -6.38
N LEU A 287 -11.68 -8.19 -7.56
CA LEU A 287 -11.08 -7.83 -8.85
C LEU A 287 -11.29 -6.35 -9.22
N LEU A 288 -12.49 -5.82 -8.98
CA LEU A 288 -12.77 -4.39 -9.12
C LEU A 288 -11.85 -3.57 -8.23
N THR A 289 -11.66 -3.97 -6.98
CA THR A 289 -10.76 -3.27 -6.06
C THR A 289 -9.30 -3.29 -6.54
N ALA A 290 -8.86 -4.41 -7.11
CA ALA A 290 -7.51 -4.56 -7.64
C ALA A 290 -7.26 -3.68 -8.88
N LEU A 291 -8.19 -3.69 -9.84
CA LEU A 291 -7.97 -3.13 -11.18
C LEU A 291 -8.62 -1.77 -11.42
N ALA A 292 -9.77 -1.50 -10.80
CA ALA A 292 -10.58 -0.31 -11.03
C ALA A 292 -11.43 0.05 -9.79
N PRO A 293 -10.82 0.35 -8.62
CA PRO A 293 -11.53 0.52 -7.35
C PRO A 293 -12.58 1.65 -7.39
N TYR A 294 -12.35 2.68 -8.22
CA TYR A 294 -13.29 3.78 -8.45
C TYR A 294 -14.60 3.34 -9.13
N ARG A 295 -14.65 2.13 -9.72
CA ARG A 295 -15.85 1.56 -10.34
C ARG A 295 -16.67 0.68 -9.40
N VAL A 296 -16.26 0.49 -8.15
CA VAL A 296 -17.09 -0.22 -7.16
C VAL A 296 -18.40 0.56 -6.97
N THR A 297 -19.54 -0.12 -7.11
CA THR A 297 -20.88 0.49 -6.98
C THR A 297 -21.67 -0.04 -5.79
N ASP A 298 -22.79 0.63 -5.45
CA ASP A 298 -23.74 0.10 -4.46
C ASP A 298 -24.28 -1.28 -4.85
N ALA A 299 -24.48 -1.53 -6.15
CA ALA A 299 -24.96 -2.81 -6.67
C ALA A 299 -23.93 -3.94 -6.46
N ASP A 300 -22.64 -3.67 -6.69
CA ASP A 300 -21.57 -4.67 -6.45
C ASP A 300 -21.51 -5.06 -4.96
N VAL A 301 -21.57 -4.07 -4.07
CA VAL A 301 -21.54 -4.31 -2.61
C VAL A 301 -22.81 -5.01 -2.13
N ALA A 302 -23.98 -4.62 -2.65
CA ALA A 302 -25.25 -5.28 -2.31
C ALA A 302 -25.29 -6.74 -2.78
N ALA A 303 -24.82 -7.03 -4.00
CA ALA A 303 -24.73 -8.38 -4.53
C ALA A 303 -23.79 -9.28 -3.70
N TRP A 304 -22.64 -8.73 -3.30
CA TRP A 304 -21.72 -9.45 -2.41
C TRP A 304 -22.34 -9.70 -1.03
N ARG A 305 -22.94 -8.67 -0.40
CA ARG A 305 -23.58 -8.83 0.91
C ARG A 305 -24.70 -9.88 0.89
N GLY A 306 -25.52 -9.90 -0.17
CA GLY A 306 -26.60 -10.89 -0.30
C GLY A 306 -26.09 -12.33 -0.38
N THR A 307 -25.00 -12.58 -1.12
CA THR A 307 -24.41 -13.93 -1.21
C THR A 307 -23.63 -14.34 0.03
N ALA A 308 -23.03 -13.37 0.74
CA ALA A 308 -22.29 -13.62 1.98
C ALA A 308 -23.19 -13.99 3.16
N THR A 309 -24.41 -13.42 3.24
CA THR A 309 -25.39 -13.80 4.27
C THR A 309 -25.90 -15.22 4.11
N ASP A 310 -25.99 -15.71 2.87
CA ASP A 310 -26.50 -17.05 2.55
C ASP A 310 -25.49 -18.16 2.85
N THR A 311 -24.19 -17.85 2.80
CA THR A 311 -23.09 -18.84 2.91
C THR A 311 -22.45 -18.90 4.30
N ALA A 312 -22.40 -17.78 5.04
CA ALA A 312 -21.70 -17.69 6.33
C ALA A 312 -22.58 -17.17 7.49
N GLY A 313 -23.90 -17.09 7.30
CA GLY A 313 -24.83 -16.47 8.25
C GLY A 313 -24.67 -14.94 8.34
N ALA A 314 -25.32 -14.32 9.33
CA ALA A 314 -25.41 -12.86 9.47
C ALA A 314 -24.06 -12.11 9.60
N SER A 315 -22.95 -12.82 9.88
CA SER A 315 -21.60 -12.25 10.04
C SER A 315 -20.77 -12.18 8.76
N GLY A 316 -21.16 -12.85 7.67
CA GLY A 316 -20.38 -12.91 6.43
C GLY A 316 -20.33 -11.60 5.63
N GLY A 317 -21.39 -10.78 5.69
CA GLY A 317 -21.55 -9.55 4.91
C GLY A 317 -21.29 -8.23 5.65
N GLY A 318 -20.72 -8.28 6.86
CA GLY A 318 -20.48 -7.11 7.70
C GLY A 318 -19.36 -6.20 7.20
N ASP A 319 -19.26 -4.99 7.77
CA ASP A 319 -18.24 -3.99 7.39
C ASP A 319 -16.80 -4.51 7.54
N ALA A 320 -16.53 -5.34 8.56
CA ALA A 320 -15.23 -5.99 8.75
C ALA A 320 -14.86 -6.91 7.57
N ALA A 321 -15.82 -7.72 7.10
CA ALA A 321 -15.61 -8.60 5.94
C ALA A 321 -15.45 -7.79 4.65
N LEU A 322 -16.17 -6.67 4.51
CA LEU A 322 -16.01 -5.77 3.38
C LEU A 322 -14.59 -5.16 3.35
N VAL A 323 -14.09 -4.68 4.49
CA VAL A 323 -12.72 -4.16 4.57
C VAL A 323 -11.71 -5.24 4.19
N ARG A 324 -11.89 -6.48 4.66
CA ARG A 324 -10.98 -7.60 4.35
C ARG A 324 -10.97 -7.96 2.87
N ILE A 325 -12.12 -8.05 2.19
CA ILE A 325 -12.16 -8.37 0.75
C ILE A 325 -11.59 -7.23 -0.11
N ILE A 326 -11.80 -5.97 0.30
CA ILE A 326 -11.17 -4.80 -0.32
C ILE A 326 -9.65 -4.85 -0.11
N ALA A 327 -9.18 -5.16 1.11
CA ALA A 327 -7.76 -5.28 1.41
C ALA A 327 -7.09 -6.39 0.59
N TYR A 328 -7.74 -7.54 0.44
CA TYR A 328 -7.27 -8.65 -0.42
C TYR A 328 -7.07 -8.19 -1.87
N GLY A 329 -8.08 -7.60 -2.49
CA GLY A 329 -7.97 -7.07 -3.86
C GLY A 329 -6.89 -5.99 -3.99
N ALA A 330 -6.80 -5.08 -3.02
CA ALA A 330 -5.78 -4.03 -2.99
C ALA A 330 -4.35 -4.60 -2.86
N MET A 331 -4.17 -5.66 -2.07
CA MET A 331 -2.89 -6.30 -1.85
C MET A 331 -2.45 -7.09 -3.09
N LEU A 332 -3.35 -7.80 -3.78
CA LEU A 332 -3.00 -8.50 -5.04
C LEU A 332 -2.41 -7.54 -6.07
N ALA A 333 -3.04 -6.39 -6.26
CA ALA A 333 -2.54 -5.38 -7.19
C ALA A 333 -1.24 -4.71 -6.69
N THR A 334 -1.08 -4.57 -5.38
CA THR A 334 0.16 -4.05 -4.79
C THR A 334 1.32 -5.05 -4.93
N ALA A 335 1.06 -6.35 -4.77
CA ALA A 335 2.04 -7.40 -5.02
C ALA A 335 2.44 -7.46 -6.51
N ARG A 336 1.48 -7.20 -7.42
CA ARG A 336 1.80 -7.02 -8.85
C ARG A 336 2.69 -5.80 -9.08
N ALA A 337 2.40 -4.67 -8.42
CA ALA A 337 3.25 -3.49 -8.49
C ALA A 337 4.65 -3.75 -7.89
N GLU A 338 4.75 -4.50 -6.79
CA GLU A 338 6.01 -4.94 -6.19
C GLU A 338 6.85 -5.73 -7.19
N ALA A 339 6.27 -6.74 -7.84
CA ALA A 339 6.98 -7.53 -8.85
C ALA A 339 7.53 -6.65 -10.00
N LEU A 340 6.74 -5.69 -10.47
CA LEU A 340 7.15 -4.77 -11.54
C LEU A 340 8.22 -3.76 -11.09
N ILE A 341 8.11 -3.23 -9.87
CA ILE A 341 9.09 -2.27 -9.31
C ILE A 341 10.41 -2.97 -9.01
N THR A 342 10.36 -4.15 -8.38
CA THR A 342 11.56 -4.90 -7.98
C THR A 342 12.34 -5.45 -9.16
N ALA A 343 11.67 -5.78 -10.28
CA ALA A 343 12.33 -6.11 -11.53
C ALA A 343 13.21 -4.97 -12.10
N GLY A 344 12.90 -3.71 -11.75
CA GLY A 344 13.66 -2.52 -12.14
C GLY A 344 14.75 -2.10 -11.15
N LEU A 345 14.94 -2.83 -10.04
CA LEU A 345 15.99 -2.52 -9.07
C LEU A 345 17.35 -3.07 -9.55
N PRO A 346 18.47 -2.35 -9.31
CA PRO A 346 19.79 -2.85 -9.65
C PRO A 346 20.09 -4.16 -8.92
N LEU A 347 20.56 -5.17 -9.66
CA LEU A 347 20.98 -6.47 -9.15
C LEU A 347 22.33 -6.38 -8.43
N THR A 348 22.41 -5.66 -7.31
CA THR A 348 23.62 -5.62 -6.47
C THR A 348 23.24 -5.62 -5.00
N GLY A 349 23.52 -6.73 -4.30
CA GLY A 349 23.69 -6.73 -2.84
C GLY A 349 22.87 -7.72 -2.00
N TYR A 350 21.87 -8.42 -2.54
CA TYR A 350 21.11 -9.42 -1.77
C TYR A 350 21.73 -10.82 -1.89
N ALA A 351 23.02 -10.95 -1.55
CA ALA A 351 23.69 -12.24 -1.48
C ALA A 351 23.43 -12.89 -0.10
N GLU A 352 22.57 -13.90 -0.12
CA GLU A 352 22.63 -15.14 0.67
C GLU A 352 23.57 -15.14 1.89
N GLY A 353 23.01 -14.77 3.05
CA GLY A 353 23.54 -15.27 4.31
C GLY A 353 23.28 -16.77 4.40
N GLY A 354 24.27 -17.59 4.02
CA GLY A 354 24.27 -19.02 4.35
C GLY A 354 24.78 -19.97 3.27
N ARG A 355 26.10 -20.01 3.08
CA ARG A 355 26.83 -21.28 2.94
C ARG A 355 28.33 -21.06 3.10
N ARG A 356 28.79 -21.22 4.34
CA ARG A 356 30.20 -21.49 4.65
C ARG A 356 30.53 -22.86 4.07
N SER A 357 31.21 -22.93 2.93
CA SER A 357 31.76 -24.19 2.43
C SER A 357 33.09 -24.46 3.13
N GLU A 358 33.05 -25.30 4.17
CA GLU A 358 34.19 -26.11 4.53
C GLU A 358 34.52 -27.04 3.36
N ARG A 359 35.77 -27.00 2.88
CA ARG A 359 36.57 -28.01 2.16
C ARG A 359 37.64 -27.26 1.34
N GLY A 360 38.94 -27.46 1.51
CA GLY A 360 39.70 -28.30 2.41
C GLY A 360 41.16 -27.87 2.39
N GLN A 361 41.85 -28.09 3.51
CA GLN A 361 43.30 -28.05 3.58
C GLN A 361 43.85 -29.20 2.75
N THR A 362 44.63 -28.89 1.71
CA THR A 362 45.53 -29.86 1.09
C THR A 362 46.96 -29.58 1.53
N TYR A 363 47.44 -30.54 2.32
CA TYR A 363 48.80 -30.70 2.80
C TYR A 363 49.73 -30.99 1.61
N SER A 364 50.69 -30.12 1.31
CA SER A 364 51.78 -30.44 0.37
C SER A 364 52.99 -30.91 1.16
N ARG A 365 53.27 -32.22 1.05
CA ARG A 365 54.48 -32.87 1.55
C ARG A 365 55.68 -32.43 0.71
N SER A 366 56.68 -31.86 1.34
CA SER A 366 58.04 -31.78 0.80
C SER A 366 58.74 -33.12 1.04
N SER A 367 59.11 -33.81 -0.04
CA SER A 367 60.09 -34.89 -0.03
C SER A 367 61.11 -34.58 -1.11
N GLY A 368 62.34 -34.28 -0.68
CA GLY A 368 63.45 -33.98 -1.57
C GLY A 368 64.06 -35.22 -2.20
N SER A 369 64.79 -35.00 -3.30
CA SER A 369 65.84 -35.88 -3.77
C SER A 369 66.95 -35.06 -4.44
N SER A 370 68.11 -35.09 -3.79
CA SER A 370 69.50 -34.88 -4.24
C SER A 370 69.77 -35.50 -5.63
N SER A 371 70.70 -35.10 -6.51
CA SER A 371 72.09 -34.59 -6.45
C SER A 371 72.51 -34.22 -7.92
N PRO A 372 73.81 -34.08 -8.29
CA PRO A 372 74.84 -33.12 -7.88
C PRO A 372 75.36 -32.30 -9.09
N ASN A 373 76.17 -31.26 -8.85
CA ASN A 373 77.06 -30.75 -9.91
C ASN A 373 78.42 -30.31 -9.33
N PHE A 374 79.49 -30.78 -9.97
CA PHE A 374 80.90 -30.58 -9.62
C PHE A 374 81.59 -29.72 -10.69
N GLY A 375 82.41 -28.76 -10.26
CA GLY A 375 83.48 -28.09 -11.05
C GLY A 375 82.99 -26.99 -11.99
N ARG A 376 83.61 -25.81 -12.07
CA ARG A 376 84.98 -25.36 -11.79
C ARG A 376 84.98 -23.94 -11.23
#